data_AF-A0A929CN02-F1
#
_entry.id   AF-A0A929CN02-F1
#
_cell.length_a   1.000
_cell.length_b   1.000
_cell.length_c   1.000
_cell.angle_alpha   90.00
_cell.angle_beta   90.00
_cell.angle_gamma   90.00
#
_symmetry.space_group_name_H-M   'P 1'
#
loop_
_entity.id
_entity.type
_entity.pdbx_description
1 polymer ?
#
loop_
_entity_poly.entity_id
_entity_poly.type
_entity_poly.pdbx_seq_one_letter_code
_entity_poly.pdbx_strand_id
1 'polypeptide(L)' 'IQDRILVNENKPQIYGMQFRYNTERKLEPFPIIDPEYVDQRRKEIGLEPLKDYLKRKINYNWTIDQKK' A
#
# COMPACT_ATOMS: atom_id res chain seq x y z
N ILE A 1 7.40 10.30 -3.38
CA ILE A 1 7.31 11.47 -2.46
C ILE A 1 5.87 11.68 -1.96
N GLN A 2 4.85 11.53 -2.82
CA GLN A 2 3.44 11.75 -2.48
C GLN A 2 2.91 10.91 -1.30
N ASP A 3 3.10 9.58 -1.30
CA ASP A 3 2.64 8.71 -0.22
C ASP A 3 3.24 9.08 1.16
N ARG A 4 4.49 9.56 1.19
CA ARG A 4 5.16 9.99 2.43
C ARG A 4 4.54 11.25 3.02
N ILE A 5 4.15 12.20 2.17
CA ILE A 5 3.47 13.43 2.60
C ILE A 5 2.10 13.08 3.17
N LEU A 6 1.33 12.25 2.46
CA LEU A 6 -0.01 11.84 2.88
C LEU A 6 0.02 11.16 4.25
N VAL A 7 0.94 10.21 4.44
CA VAL A 7 1.10 9.51 5.72
C VAL A 7 1.46 10.46 6.85
N ASN A 8 2.37 11.41 6.62
CA ASN A 8 2.72 12.43 7.62
C ASN A 8 1.54 13.34 7.99
N GLU A 9 0.62 13.57 7.05
CA GLU A 9 -0.63 14.30 7.28
C GLU A 9 -1.77 13.42 7.82
N ASN A 10 -1.49 12.16 8.21
CA ASN A 10 -2.49 11.16 8.60
C ASN A 10 -3.57 10.88 7.53
N LYS A 11 -3.24 11.13 6.27
CA LYS A 11 -4.09 10.84 5.12
C LYS A 11 -3.74 9.46 4.53
N PRO A 12 -4.73 8.79 3.90
CA PRO A 12 -4.46 7.55 3.20
C PRO A 12 -3.49 7.78 2.04
N GLN A 13 -2.59 6.83 1.82
CA GLN A 13 -1.63 6.85 0.72
C GLN A 13 -2.27 6.38 -0.60
N ILE A 14 -1.63 6.65 -1.74
CA ILE A 14 -2.20 6.36 -3.07
C ILE A 14 -1.70 5.02 -3.60
N TYR A 15 -0.40 4.73 -3.43
CA TYR A 15 0.23 3.57 -4.05
C TYR A 15 0.63 2.47 -3.06
N GLY A 16 0.54 2.71 -1.76
CA GLY A 16 0.84 1.68 -0.76
C GLY A 16 2.33 1.55 -0.42
N MET A 17 3.14 2.61 -0.62
CA MET A 17 4.60 2.52 -0.49
C MET A 17 5.15 2.77 0.92
N GLN A 18 4.33 3.24 1.85
CA GLN A 18 4.72 3.50 3.24
C GLN A 18 4.17 2.40 4.16
N PHE A 19 4.96 2.08 5.19
CA PHE A 19 4.67 1.04 6.17
C PHE A 19 4.76 1.57 7.59
N ARG A 20 4.03 0.95 8.52
CA ARG A 20 4.06 1.20 9.95
C ARG A 20 4.16 -0.11 10.72
N TYR A 21 4.56 -0.03 11.98
CA TYR A 21 4.44 -1.16 12.90
C TYR A 21 3.05 -1.18 13.51
N ASN A 22 2.39 -2.33 13.48
CA ASN A 22 1.15 -2.56 14.20
C ASN A 22 1.42 -2.83 15.69
N THR A 23 0.35 -3.07 16.46
CA THR A 23 0.43 -3.35 17.91
C THR A 23 1.22 -4.63 18.23
N GLU A 24 1.28 -5.58 17.29
CA GLU A 24 2.07 -6.81 17.40
C GLU A 24 3.54 -6.63 16.94
N ARG A 25 3.99 -5.40 16.67
CA ARG A 25 5.32 -5.08 16.12
C ARG A 25 5.59 -5.73 14.75
N LYS A 26 4.53 -6.02 13.97
CA LYS A 26 4.63 -6.46 12.57
C LYS A 26 4.50 -5.25 11.66
N LEU A 27 5.22 -5.27 10.54
CA LEU A 27 5.08 -4.24 9.51
C LEU A 27 3.78 -4.44 8.74
N GLU A 28 3.02 -3.37 8.58
CA GLU A 28 1.81 -3.30 7.76
C GLU A 28 1.82 -2.01 6.91
N PRO A 29 1.17 -2.00 5.74
CA PRO A 29 1.02 -0.77 4.97
C PRO A 29 0.14 0.26 5.71
N PHE A 30 0.43 1.54 5.53
CA PHE A 30 -0.52 2.59 5.91
C PHE A 30 -1.84 2.46 5.13
N PRO A 31 -2.97 2.99 5.65
CA PRO A 31 -4.25 3.01 4.95
C PRO A 31 -4.11 3.57 3.54
N ILE A 32 -4.73 2.91 2.56
CA ILE A 32 -4.66 3.27 1.15
C ILE A 32 -6.04 3.76 0.71
N ILE A 33 -6.08 4.81 -0.09
CA ILE A 33 -7.34 5.31 -0.65
C ILE A 33 -7.85 4.30 -1.69
N ASP A 34 -9.13 3.94 -1.62
CA ASP A 34 -9.78 2.93 -2.46
C ASP A 34 -8.87 1.72 -2.75
N PRO A 35 -8.56 0.91 -1.73
CA PRO A 35 -7.56 -0.14 -1.82
C PRO A 35 -7.90 -1.21 -2.86
N GLU A 36 -9.15 -1.30 -3.32
CA GLU A 36 -9.51 -2.17 -4.44
C GLU A 36 -9.06 -1.66 -5.82
N TYR A 37 -8.71 -0.38 -5.96
CA TYR A 37 -8.25 0.24 -7.22
C TYR A 37 -6.75 0.54 -7.23
N VAL A 38 -6.04 0.22 -6.14
CA VAL A 38 -4.61 0.55 -6.00
C VAL A 38 -3.76 -0.11 -7.10
N ASP A 39 -4.07 -1.34 -7.49
CA ASP A 39 -3.33 -2.02 -8.56
C ASP A 39 -3.51 -1.35 -9.92
N GLN A 40 -4.66 -0.71 -10.19
CA GLN A 40 -4.88 0.06 -11.42
C GLN A 40 -3.93 1.26 -11.45
N ARG A 41 -3.91 2.06 -10.37
CA ARG A 41 -3.03 3.23 -10.23
C ARG A 41 -1.56 2.84 -10.32
N ARG A 42 -1.18 1.72 -9.68
CA ARG A 42 0.17 1.17 -9.74
C ARG A 42 0.53 0.76 -11.17
N LYS A 43 -0.37 0.09 -11.89
CA LYS A 43 -0.18 -0.32 -13.28
C LYS A 43 -0.02 0.88 -14.22
N GLU A 44 -0.79 1.95 -14.03
CA GLU A 44 -0.69 3.18 -14.83
C GLU A 44 0.71 3.80 -14.83
N ILE A 45 1.42 3.66 -13.70
CA ILE A 45 2.80 4.15 -13.54
C ILE A 45 3.86 3.05 -13.68
N GLY A 46 3.47 1.85 -14.15
CA GLY A 46 4.38 0.73 -14.42
C GLY A 46 4.90 -0.01 -13.17
N LEU A 47 4.19 0.05 -12.05
CA LEU A 47 4.50 -0.71 -10.85
C LEU A 47 3.82 -2.08 -10.85
N GLU A 48 4.46 -3.03 -10.15
CA GLU A 48 3.91 -4.35 -9.86
C GLU A 48 2.68 -4.27 -8.92
N PRO A 49 1.81 -5.29 -8.90
CA PRO A 49 0.69 -5.41 -7.95
C PRO A 49 1.12 -5.14 -6.51
N LEU A 50 0.26 -4.47 -5.73
CA LEU A 50 0.55 -4.13 -4.35
C LEU A 50 0.82 -5.38 -3.51
N LYS A 51 0.07 -6.46 -3.76
CA LYS A 51 0.24 -7.75 -3.06
C LYS A 51 1.67 -8.28 -3.17
N ASP A 52 2.23 -8.30 -4.37
CA ASP A 52 3.58 -8.82 -4.62
C ASP A 52 4.63 -7.91 -3.98
N TYR A 53 4.42 -6.60 -4.10
CA TYR A 53 5.27 -5.59 -3.48
C TYR A 53 5.32 -5.73 -1.95
N LEU A 54 4.17 -5.87 -1.29
CA LEU A 54 4.06 -6.03 0.17
C LEU A 54 4.65 -7.36 0.64
N LYS A 55 4.41 -8.44 -0.11
CA LYS A 55 5.00 -9.74 0.18
C LYS A 55 6.53 -9.68 0.10
N ARG A 56 7.08 -8.98 -0.90
CA ARG A 56 8.52 -8.82 -1.10
C ARG A 56 9.19 -7.90 -0.09
N LYS A 57 8.53 -6.82 0.32
CA LYS A 57 9.14 -5.79 1.18
C LYS A 57 9.00 -6.05 2.67
N ILE A 58 7.83 -6.50 3.10
CA ILE A 58 7.48 -6.61 4.52
C ILE A 58 6.89 -7.99 4.86
N ASN A 59 6.94 -8.95 3.94
CA ASN A 59 6.32 -10.27 4.08
C ASN A 59 4.84 -10.21 4.51
N TYR A 60 4.13 -9.18 4.05
CA TYR A 60 2.74 -8.95 4.39
C TYR A 60 1.81 -9.58 3.35
N ASN A 61 0.74 -10.21 3.82
CA ASN A 61 -0.26 -10.82 2.95
C ASN A 61 -1.39 -9.84 2.67
N TRP A 62 -1.46 -9.30 1.45
CA TRP A 62 -2.55 -8.43 1.03
C TRP A 62 -3.79 -9.25 0.68
N THR A 63 -4.89 -9.01 1.38
CA THR A 63 -6.14 -9.78 1.27
C THR A 63 -7.26 -9.04 0.56
N ILE A 64 -7.02 -7.82 0.05
CA ILE A 64 -8.06 -7.02 -0.60
C ILE A 64 -8.13 -7.39 -2.08
N ASP A 65 -9.32 -7.84 -2.50
CA ASP A 65 -9.61 -8.13 -3.89
C ASP A 65 -9.54 -6.86 -4.75
N GLN A 66 -8.73 -6.92 -5.79
CA GLN A 66 -8.48 -5.80 -6.69
C GLN A 66 -9.52 -5.79 -7.82
N LYS A 67 -10.14 -4.63 -8.04
CA LYS A 67 -11.02 -4.40 -9.17
C LYS A 67 -10.18 -4.13 -10.42
N LYS A 68 -10.65 -4.62 -11.56
CA LYS A 68 -10.06 -4.37 -12.88
C LYS A 68 -10.67 -3.16 -13.55
#